data_AF-A0A8S0YT26-F1
#
_entry.id   AF-A0A8S0YT26-F1
#
_cell.length_a   1.000
_cell.length_b   1.000
_cell.length_c   1.000
_cell.angle_alpha   90.00
_cell.angle_beta   90.00
_cell.angle_gamma   90.00
#
_symmetry.space_group_name_H-M   'P 1'
#
loop_
_entity.id
_entity.type
_entity.pdbx_description
1 polymer ?
#
loop_
_entity_poly.entity_id
_entity_poly.type
_entity_poly.pdbx_seq_one_letter_code
_entity_poly.pdbx_strand_id
1 'polypeptide(L)'
;MLTKSPKPAYKRFITFSLKAVLLVEAAGLAVSYGLWHKLNSDRDFRLYMYKNYNWALEGYYGVGEKLANNKTRELDQAVWRNEGKI
;
A
#
# COMPACT_ATOMS: atom_id res chain seq x y z
N MET A 1 -43.05 9.82 -35.29
CA MET A 1 -42.17 8.71 -34.85
C MET A 1 -40.99 9.31 -34.10
N LEU A 2 -40.78 8.94 -32.83
CA LEU A 2 -39.65 9.43 -32.05
C LEU A 2 -38.35 8.80 -32.57
N THR A 3 -37.52 9.60 -33.25
CA THR A 3 -36.21 9.17 -33.76
C THR A 3 -35.21 9.14 -32.60
N LYS A 4 -34.84 7.94 -32.16
CA LYS A 4 -33.85 7.74 -31.09
C LYS A 4 -32.46 7.92 -31.69
N SER A 5 -31.80 9.04 -31.41
CA SER A 5 -30.42 9.25 -31.85
C SER A 5 -29.45 8.29 -31.15
N PRO A 6 -28.48 7.70 -31.86
CA PRO A 6 -27.51 6.80 -31.25
C PRO A 6 -26.65 7.58 -30.25
N LYS A 7 -26.53 7.05 -29.02
CA LYS A 7 -25.65 7.64 -28.01
C LYS A 7 -24.22 7.67 -28.57
N PRO A 8 -23.49 8.77 -28.38
CA PRO A 8 -22.21 8.94 -29.05
C PRO A 8 -21.14 8.05 -28.42
N ALA A 9 -20.33 7.41 -29.27
CA ALA A 9 -19.36 6.37 -28.88
C ALA A 9 -18.36 6.83 -27.81
N TYR A 10 -17.98 8.12 -27.80
CA TYR A 10 -17.04 8.69 -26.83
C TYR A 10 -17.53 8.57 -25.38
N LYS A 11 -18.85 8.65 -25.12
CA LYS A 11 -19.41 8.49 -23.77
C LYS A 11 -19.17 7.08 -23.22
N ARG A 12 -19.14 6.07 -24.09
CA ARG A 12 -18.84 4.69 -23.70
C ARG A 12 -17.37 4.54 -23.28
N PHE A 13 -16.45 5.16 -24.00
CA PHE A 13 -15.02 5.11 -23.66
C PHE A 13 -14.71 5.86 -22.36
N ILE A 14 -15.29 7.05 -22.16
CA ILE A 14 -15.11 7.82 -20.92
C ILE A 14 -15.67 7.08 -19.70
N THR A 15 -16.85 6.48 -19.83
CA THR A 15 -17.45 5.73 -18.71
C THR A 15 -16.67 4.45 -18.40
N PHE A 16 -16.06 3.82 -19.40
CA PHE A 16 -15.18 2.67 -19.20
C PHE A 16 -13.85 3.08 -18.55
N SER A 17 -13.19 4.13 -19.04
CA SER A 17 -11.92 4.60 -18.47
C SER A 17 -12.08 5.05 -17.03
N LEU A 18 -13.16 5.77 -16.70
CA LEU A 18 -13.44 6.20 -15.33
C LEU A 18 -13.63 5.00 -14.39
N LYS A 19 -14.36 3.97 -14.82
CA LYS A 19 -14.51 2.72 -14.04
C LYS A 19 -13.17 2.00 -13.87
N ALA A 20 -12.35 1.95 -14.91
CA ALA A 20 -11.03 1.33 -14.86
C ALA A 20 -10.12 2.05 -13.86
N VAL A 21 -10.09 3.40 -13.89
CA VAL A 21 -9.31 4.20 -12.93
C VAL A 21 -9.77 3.93 -11.50
N LEU A 22 -11.08 3.94 -11.24
CA LEU A 22 -11.60 3.66 -9.91
C LEU A 22 -11.26 2.25 -9.42
N LEU A 23 -11.29 1.24 -10.29
CA LEU A 23 -10.89 -0.12 -9.94
C LEU A 23 -9.39 -0.22 -9.64
N VAL A 24 -8.55 0.45 -10.43
CA VAL A 24 -7.10 0.49 -10.22
C VAL A 24 -6.77 1.21 -8.91
N GLU A 25 -7.40 2.34 -8.63
CA GLU A 25 -7.24 3.06 -7.36
C GLU A 25 -7.71 2.24 -6.17
N ALA A 26 -8.88 1.60 -6.26
CA ALA A 26 -9.39 0.73 -5.21
C ALA A 26 -8.44 -0.44 -4.94
N ALA A 27 -7.90 -1.08 -5.98
CA ALA A 27 -6.90 -2.13 -5.84
C ALA A 27 -5.61 -1.61 -5.21
N GLY A 28 -5.12 -0.44 -5.63
CA GLY A 28 -3.95 0.21 -5.06
C GLY A 28 -4.11 0.53 -3.57
N LEU A 29 -5.28 1.05 -3.18
CA LEU A 29 -5.62 1.31 -1.78
C LEU A 29 -5.70 0.02 -0.96
N ALA A 30 -6.33 -1.04 -1.50
CA ALA A 30 -6.42 -2.33 -0.84
C ALA A 30 -5.03 -2.96 -0.61
N VAL A 31 -4.15 -2.93 -1.60
CA VAL A 31 -2.78 -3.43 -1.49
C VAL A 31 -1.98 -2.60 -0.49
N SER A 32 -2.07 -1.28 -0.56
CA SER A 32 -1.36 -0.37 0.35
C SER A 32 -1.79 -0.58 1.80
N TYR A 33 -3.10 -0.68 2.03
CA TYR A 33 -3.64 -0.98 3.36
C TYR A 33 -3.25 -2.39 3.84
N GLY A 34 -3.28 -3.39 2.95
CA GLY A 34 -2.83 -4.74 3.26
C GLY A 34 -1.36 -4.79 3.70
N LEU A 35 -0.48 -4.07 2.99
CA LEU A 35 0.93 -3.92 3.37
C LEU A 35 1.07 -3.24 4.74
N TRP A 36 0.38 -2.11 4.94
CA TRP A 36 0.41 -1.40 6.22
C TRP A 36 -0.10 -2.27 7.37
N HIS A 37 -1.18 -3.01 7.16
CA HIS A 37 -1.74 -3.91 8.16
C HIS A 37 -0.74 -5.02 8.52
N LYS A 38 -0.15 -5.69 7.51
CA LYS A 38 0.88 -6.70 7.73
C LYS A 38 2.11 -6.18 8.44
N LEU A 39 2.59 -4.98 8.10
CA LEU A 39 3.73 -4.33 8.76
C LEU A 39 3.45 -4.01 10.24
N ASN A 40 2.22 -3.67 10.59
CA ASN A 40 1.85 -3.41 11.99
C ASN A 40 1.58 -4.69 12.79
N SER A 41 1.07 -5.74 12.14
CA SER A 41 0.69 -6.98 12.84
C SER A 41 1.83 -7.98 13.00
N ASP A 42 2.79 -8.03 12.07
CA ASP A 42 3.75 -9.13 11.99
C ASP A 42 5.20 -8.62 11.87
N ARG A 43 6.02 -8.99 12.87
CA ARG A 43 7.44 -8.63 12.92
C ARG A 43 8.30 -9.44 11.95
N ASP A 44 7.97 -10.69 11.66
CA ASP A 44 8.73 -11.50 10.70
C ASP A 44 8.48 -10.98 9.27
N PHE A 45 7.28 -10.48 8.99
CA PHE A 45 7.01 -9.76 7.75
C PHE A 45 7.85 -8.48 7.64
N ARG A 46 7.99 -7.70 8.73
CA ARG A 46 8.91 -6.55 8.76
C ARG A 46 10.35 -6.97 8.50
N LEU A 47 10.81 -8.09 9.03
CA LEU A 47 12.15 -8.61 8.74
C LEU A 47 12.32 -9.01 7.27
N TYR A 48 11.32 -9.65 6.67
CA TYR A 48 11.32 -9.94 5.24
C TYR A 48 11.44 -8.65 4.41
N MET A 49 10.67 -7.63 4.78
CA MET A 49 10.73 -6.31 4.14
C MET A 49 12.08 -5.63 4.36
N TYR A 50 12.69 -5.77 5.54
CA TYR A 50 14.04 -5.27 5.80
C TYR A 50 15.08 -5.89 4.86
N LYS A 51 14.97 -7.19 4.59
CA LYS A 51 15.92 -7.92 3.73
C LYS A 51 15.71 -7.68 2.23
N ASN A 52 14.47 -7.52 1.77
CA ASN A 52 14.15 -7.46 0.33
C ASN A 52 13.78 -6.05 -0.15
N TYR A 53 13.14 -5.25 0.70
CA TYR A 53 12.51 -3.97 0.34
C TYR A 53 12.76 -2.91 1.43
N ASN A 54 14.01 -2.75 1.85
CA ASN A 54 14.34 -1.87 2.98
C ASN A 54 13.82 -0.43 2.77
N TRP A 55 13.85 0.08 1.54
CA TRP A 55 13.32 1.41 1.19
C TRP A 55 11.85 1.61 1.59
N ALA A 56 11.01 0.57 1.44
CA ALA A 56 9.60 0.64 1.80
C ALA A 56 9.41 0.59 3.32
N LEU A 57 10.21 -0.23 3.99
CA LEU A 57 10.19 -0.35 5.45
C LEU A 57 10.71 0.92 6.13
N GLU A 58 11.73 1.57 5.58
CA GLU A 58 12.23 2.86 6.06
C GLU A 58 11.16 3.96 5.95
N GLY A 59 10.40 3.97 4.86
CA GLY A 59 9.24 4.84 4.72
C GLY A 59 8.21 4.61 5.82
N TYR A 60 7.88 3.35 6.10
CA TYR A 60 6.98 2.97 7.19
C TYR A 60 7.48 3.45 8.57
N TYR A 61 8.75 3.21 8.90
CA TYR A 61 9.34 3.67 10.16
C TYR A 61 9.37 5.20 10.24
N GLY A 62 9.77 5.88 9.17
CA GLY A 62 9.83 7.34 9.13
C GLY A 62 8.46 8.00 9.32
N VAL A 63 7.40 7.39 8.80
CA VAL A 63 6.02 7.86 9.04
C VAL A 63 5.63 7.66 10.50
N GLY A 64 5.92 6.49 11.09
CA GLY A 64 5.62 6.19 12.50
C GLY A 64 6.38 7.07 13.50
N GLU A 65 7.64 7.38 13.21
CA GLU A 65 8.49 8.27 14.01
C GLU A 65 7.97 9.71 13.98
N LYS A 66 7.58 10.21 12.79
CA LYS A 66 7.07 11.58 12.64
C LYS A 66 5.67 11.77 13.23
N LEU A 67 4.79 10.79 13.09
CA LEU A 67 3.40 10.92 13.53
C LEU A 67 3.19 10.55 14.99
N ALA A 68 3.93 9.55 15.50
CA ALA A 68 3.65 8.95 16.80
C ALA A 68 4.89 8.79 17.69
N ASN A 69 6.05 9.35 17.29
CA ASN A 69 7.33 9.21 17.99
C ASN A 69 7.65 7.74 18.35
N ASN A 70 7.25 6.83 17.46
CA ASN A 70 7.21 5.41 17.73
C ASN A 70 8.60 4.79 17.55
N LYS A 71 9.13 4.12 18.58
CA LYS A 71 10.47 3.50 18.59
C LYS A 71 10.51 2.10 17.97
N THR A 72 9.56 1.79 17.08
CA THR A 72 9.39 0.44 16.51
C THR A 72 10.63 -0.03 15.78
N ARG A 73 11.35 0.87 15.10
CA ARG A 73 12.60 0.57 14.40
C ARG A 73 13.67 0.06 15.35
N GLU A 74 13.91 0.76 16.46
CA GLU A 74 14.94 0.42 17.44
C GLU A 74 14.62 -0.94 18.09
N LEU A 75 13.35 -1.16 18.43
CA LEU A 75 12.87 -2.42 19.01
C LEU A 75 13.07 -3.59 18.04
N ASP A 76 12.68 -3.43 16.78
CA ASP A 76 12.85 -4.47 15.77
C ASP A 76 14.33 -4.79 15.55
N GLN A 77 15.20 -3.77 15.42
CA GLN A 77 16.64 -3.98 15.26
C GLN A 77 17.27 -4.67 16.47
N ALA A 78 16.90 -4.28 17.68
CA ALA A 78 17.41 -4.93 18.90
C ALA A 78 17.02 -6.40 18.95
N VAL A 79 15.76 -6.73 18.64
CA VAL A 79 15.28 -8.11 18.59
C VAL A 79 16.01 -8.89 17.50
N TRP A 80 16.09 -8.37 16.29
CA TRP A 80 16.72 -9.10 15.19
C TRP A 80 18.21 -9.35 15.41
N ARG A 81 18.91 -8.41 16.05
CA ARG A 81 20.31 -8.60 16.48
C ARG A 81 20.43 -9.68 17.55
N ASN A 82 19.55 -9.66 18.55
CA ASN A 82 19.53 -10.68 19.61
C ASN A 82 19.19 -12.08 19.08
N GLU A 83 18.33 -12.16 18.05
CA GLU A 83 17.98 -13.41 17.37
C GLU A 83 19.03 -13.83 16.32
N GLY A 84 20.08 -13.03 16.07
CA GLY A 84 21.11 -13.30 15.06
C GLY A 84 20.59 -13.28 13.62
N LYS A 85 19.47 -12.59 13.37
CA LYS A 85 18.82 -12.51 12.06
C LYS A 85 19.36 -11.38 11.18
N ILE A 86 20.05 -10.41 11.80
CA ILE A 86 20.82 -9.29 11.22
C ILE A 86 22.11 -9.06 11.97
#